data_AF-A4I7B9-F1
#
_entry.id   AF-A4I7B9-F1
#
_cell.length_a   1.000
_cell.length_b   1.000
_cell.length_c   1.000
_cell.angle_alpha   90.00
_cell.angle_beta   90.00
_cell.angle_gamma   90.00
#
_symmetry.space_group_name_H-M   'P 1'
#
loop_
_entity.id
_entity.type
_entity.pdbx_description
1 polymer ?
#
loop_
_entity_poly.entity_id
_entity_poly.type
_entity_poly.pdbx_seq_one_letter_code
_entity_poly.pdbx_strand_id
1 'polypeptide(L)'
;MSVESASGSAKLSLTSSEDGESYGLLHDGTRFRVPDTMSVMDALLTPKSWRSPATLIWIASWFAVGMTGLLYFTHGLPMWFFCAHFAFWRLAYNIGIGAILHYHSRYGSFLKFYRRIVNDYPITRRLLEASVVFQDNTEYKVSSFPDEFNAWMLFRQIENVILANDLVSYCVLSVVCWEKMSLRSPMDICCFVFGCASIAFALWSKFDAHRVIGDFAWYWGDFFFLLDKNLTFDGIFQMFPHPMYTVGYAFMYGVPVMAKSYTLFYMSVFGHLCQLAFLAFVENPHIDRTYNVLSSPTPEEQQRHAVLYGNGSEAYLEHNELVVLMHFDIFRASDLLLALTIIYLLATLLLPLPAWVYAAHVMAWRLFHNGFLGYLLKRESCEKWFSRNYASPQAAFNNWKRIYNASVTITNLSYCLCAVKYFTWAMPLFSSGEARCFVMIVGTLLVGINAYVSWSIYEAIGDYGYFYGDFFIENVPAKLNYSGIYRYLNNPDSSLGMSAYYGIALLSGSPVVLVVAMMSHAAAKIFEAVVEEPHMRKRYGDQVREAGGMQAEFVRRMKVSKAEYDKKMRAIKAKLECRKKQ
;
A
#
# COMPACT_ATOMS: atom_id res chain seq x y z
N MET A 1 -25.48 40.15 -30.19
CA MET A 1 -25.03 39.41 -28.99
C MET A 1 -24.37 38.13 -29.47
N SER A 2 -23.07 38.15 -29.71
CA SER A 2 -22.30 36.97 -30.06
C SER A 2 -20.95 37.12 -29.39
N VAL A 3 -20.89 36.67 -28.13
CA VAL A 3 -19.64 36.55 -27.39
C VAL A 3 -18.92 35.36 -28.00
N GLU A 4 -17.93 35.64 -28.84
CA GLU A 4 -17.00 34.63 -29.34
C GLU A 4 -16.26 34.00 -28.15
N SER A 5 -16.52 32.72 -27.94
CA SER A 5 -15.90 31.92 -26.89
C SER A 5 -14.42 31.72 -27.19
N ALA A 6 -13.57 32.53 -26.56
CA ALA A 6 -12.16 32.25 -26.39
C ALA A 6 -11.98 31.08 -25.42
N SER A 7 -12.08 29.83 -25.90
CA SER A 7 -11.59 28.67 -25.16
C SER A 7 -10.15 28.38 -25.56
N GLY A 8 -9.24 29.24 -25.07
CA GLY A 8 -7.83 28.93 -24.98
C GLY A 8 -7.63 27.84 -23.94
N SER A 9 -7.85 26.58 -24.31
CA SER A 9 -7.25 25.44 -23.62
C SER A 9 -5.76 25.48 -23.94
N ALA A 10 -4.97 26.17 -23.11
CA ALA A 10 -3.52 26.03 -23.12
C ALA A 10 -3.20 24.56 -22.86
N LYS A 11 -3.00 23.78 -23.93
CA LYS A 11 -2.37 22.48 -23.87
C LYS A 11 -0.97 22.74 -23.34
N LEU A 12 -0.75 22.45 -22.06
CA LEU A 12 0.57 22.38 -21.45
C LEU A 12 1.25 21.16 -22.09
N SER A 13 1.79 21.32 -23.29
CA SER A 13 2.62 20.31 -23.94
C SER A 13 3.94 20.28 -23.19
N LEU A 14 4.03 19.40 -22.20
CA LEU A 14 5.24 19.12 -21.43
C LEU A 14 6.26 18.44 -22.35
N THR A 15 7.02 19.23 -23.12
CA THR A 15 8.22 18.76 -23.81
C THR A 15 9.31 18.59 -22.76
N SER A 16 9.61 17.35 -22.37
CA SER A 16 10.75 17.02 -21.52
C SER A 16 12.04 17.58 -22.15
N SER A 17 12.85 18.27 -21.35
CA SER A 17 14.18 18.74 -21.76
C SER A 17 15.06 17.56 -22.20
N GLU A 18 15.60 17.62 -23.41
CA GLU A 18 16.52 16.61 -23.97
C GLU A 18 17.87 16.56 -23.22
N ASP A 19 18.21 17.59 -22.45
CA ASP A 19 19.55 17.77 -21.86
C ASP A 19 19.75 17.11 -20.47
N GLY A 20 18.79 16.30 -19.98
CA GLY A 20 18.90 15.65 -18.67
C GLY A 20 18.84 16.61 -17.47
N GLU A 21 18.69 17.91 -17.71
CA GLU A 21 18.48 18.93 -16.70
C GLU A 21 17.04 18.90 -16.16
N SER A 22 16.91 19.02 -14.84
CA SER A 22 15.63 19.02 -14.14
C SER A 22 15.10 20.45 -13.96
N TYR A 23 13.89 20.70 -14.44
CA TYR A 23 13.20 21.99 -14.25
C TYR A 23 12.09 21.86 -13.21
N GLY A 24 12.05 22.80 -12.27
CA GLY A 24 10.96 22.98 -11.34
C GLY A 24 9.91 23.93 -11.90
N LEU A 25 8.64 23.64 -11.66
CA LEU A 25 7.48 24.45 -12.01
C LEU A 25 6.82 24.95 -10.72
N LEU A 26 6.78 26.26 -10.56
CA LEU A 26 6.08 26.93 -9.47
C LEU A 26 4.57 27.01 -9.75
N HIS A 27 3.77 27.29 -8.72
CA HIS A 27 2.31 27.42 -8.85
C HIS A 27 1.86 28.58 -9.77
N ASP A 28 2.72 29.58 -9.98
CA ASP A 28 2.49 30.69 -10.91
C ASP A 28 2.84 30.33 -12.37
N GLY A 29 3.37 29.12 -12.61
CA GLY A 29 3.84 28.65 -13.91
C GLY A 29 5.30 28.99 -14.23
N THR A 30 6.00 29.71 -13.34
CA THR A 30 7.42 30.04 -13.51
C THR A 30 8.27 28.78 -13.47
N ARG A 31 9.16 28.63 -14.46
CA ARG A 31 10.13 27.54 -14.53
C ARG A 31 11.49 27.99 -14.00
N PHE A 32 12.13 27.14 -13.21
CA PHE A 32 13.50 27.38 -12.73
C PHE A 32 14.32 26.08 -12.80
N ARG A 33 15.64 26.20 -12.91
CA ARG A 33 16.55 25.04 -12.92
C ARG A 33 16.73 24.52 -11.49
N VAL A 34 16.50 23.22 -11.29
CA VAL A 34 16.66 22.54 -10.01
C VAL A 34 18.04 21.85 -10.01
N PRO A 35 19.00 22.27 -9.16
CA PRO A 35 20.29 21.61 -9.06
C PRO A 35 20.18 20.20 -8.47
N ASP A 36 21.13 19.34 -8.82
CA ASP A 36 21.25 18.01 -8.21
C ASP A 36 21.71 18.12 -6.75
N THR A 37 20.84 17.67 -5.86
CA THR A 37 21.11 17.66 -4.43
C THR A 37 21.79 16.37 -4.02
N MET A 38 22.53 16.39 -2.90
CA MET A 38 23.10 15.18 -2.36
C MET A 38 22.02 14.27 -1.74
N SER A 39 22.07 12.99 -2.07
CA SER A 39 21.25 11.96 -1.43
C SER A 39 21.64 11.80 0.05
N VAL A 40 20.77 11.20 0.86
CA VAL A 40 21.05 10.90 2.28
C VAL A 40 22.37 10.12 2.43
N MET A 41 22.60 9.14 1.56
CA MET A 41 23.78 8.28 1.62
C MET A 41 25.03 9.02 1.17
N ASP A 42 24.94 9.80 0.09
CA ASP A 42 26.07 10.60 -0.38
C ASP A 42 26.45 11.67 0.64
N ALA A 43 25.46 12.27 1.31
CA ALA A 43 25.67 13.23 2.38
C ALA A 43 26.35 12.62 3.61
N LEU A 44 26.25 11.32 3.86
CA LEU A 44 27.00 10.67 4.95
C LEU A 44 28.40 10.23 4.51
N LEU A 45 28.53 9.73 3.28
CA LEU A 45 29.77 9.12 2.79
C LEU A 45 30.77 10.13 2.23
N THR A 46 30.32 11.31 1.81
CA THR A 46 31.19 12.32 1.18
C THR A 46 31.79 13.23 2.25
N PRO A 47 33.12 13.29 2.43
CA PRO A 47 33.73 14.17 3.45
C PRO A 47 33.39 15.67 3.29
N LYS A 48 33.00 16.10 2.08
CA LYS A 48 32.58 17.47 1.77
C LYS A 48 31.35 17.91 2.59
N SER A 49 30.36 17.03 2.73
CA SER A 49 29.13 17.34 3.45
C SER A 49 29.35 17.50 4.95
N TRP A 50 30.45 16.98 5.51
CA TRP A 50 30.77 17.08 6.94
C TRP A 50 31.19 18.49 7.36
N ARG A 51 31.37 19.40 6.40
CA ARG A 51 31.53 20.84 6.69
C ARG A 51 30.19 21.55 6.91
N SER A 52 29.07 20.96 6.47
CA SER A 52 27.74 21.53 6.65
C SER A 52 27.34 21.46 8.14
N PRO A 53 26.92 22.59 8.75
CA PRO A 53 26.40 22.59 10.11
C PRO A 53 25.23 21.63 10.29
N ALA A 54 24.34 21.51 9.29
CA ALA A 54 23.22 20.58 9.37
C ALA A 54 23.66 19.11 9.39
N THR A 55 24.65 18.72 8.57
CA THR A 55 25.22 17.37 8.62
C THR A 55 25.86 17.08 9.98
N LEU A 56 26.56 18.06 10.57
CA LEU A 56 27.15 17.91 11.91
C LEU A 56 26.10 17.79 13.01
N ILE A 57 25.04 18.61 12.98
CA ILE A 57 23.91 18.52 13.92
C ILE A 57 23.25 17.15 13.80
N TRP A 58 23.03 16.70 12.56
CA TRP A 58 22.49 15.38 12.28
C TRP A 58 23.37 14.28 12.91
N ILE A 59 24.67 14.22 12.59
CA ILE A 59 25.60 13.22 13.14
C ILE A 59 25.66 13.29 14.69
N ALA A 60 25.69 14.49 15.26
CA ALA A 60 25.71 14.68 16.71
C ALA A 60 24.42 14.18 17.37
N SER A 61 23.26 14.48 16.79
CA SER A 61 21.96 13.97 17.27
C SER A 61 21.91 12.45 17.18
N TRP A 62 22.42 11.90 16.08
CA TRP A 62 22.49 10.46 15.86
C TRP A 62 23.32 9.77 16.94
N PHE A 63 24.51 10.29 17.21
CA PHE A 63 25.40 9.80 18.26
C PHE A 63 24.75 9.91 19.64
N ALA A 64 24.10 11.04 19.96
CA ALA A 64 23.43 11.24 21.23
C ALA A 64 22.32 10.21 21.47
N VAL A 65 21.45 9.99 20.47
CA VAL A 65 20.40 8.95 20.54
C VAL A 65 21.02 7.56 20.68
N GLY A 66 22.07 7.25 19.91
CA GLY A 66 22.80 5.98 20.04
C GLY A 66 23.37 5.75 21.44
N MET A 67 23.93 6.78 22.07
CA MET A 67 24.52 6.69 23.42
C MET A 67 23.49 6.46 24.51
N THR A 68 22.21 6.77 24.28
CA THR A 68 21.15 6.39 25.23
C THR A 68 21.09 4.87 25.45
N GLY A 69 21.48 4.06 24.46
CA GLY A 69 21.52 2.60 24.59
C GLY A 69 22.48 2.11 25.67
N LEU A 70 23.58 2.83 25.92
CA LEU A 70 24.51 2.48 27.01
C LEU A 70 23.85 2.63 28.38
N LEU A 71 22.90 3.58 28.53
CA LEU A 71 22.18 3.80 29.78
C LEU A 71 21.25 2.64 30.14
N TYR A 72 20.85 1.80 29.18
CA TYR A 72 20.16 0.55 29.48
C TYR A 72 21.08 -0.46 30.16
N PHE A 73 22.26 -0.68 29.56
CA PHE A 73 23.23 -1.67 30.04
C PHE A 73 23.88 -1.27 31.37
N THR A 74 23.93 0.03 31.69
CA THR A 74 24.34 0.52 33.02
C THR A 74 23.19 0.53 34.03
N HIS A 75 22.01 0.02 33.69
CA HIS A 75 20.77 0.07 34.50
C HIS A 75 20.31 1.50 34.85
N GLY A 76 20.79 2.52 34.12
CA GLY A 76 20.40 3.91 34.32
C GLY A 76 18.99 4.21 33.82
N LEU A 77 18.49 3.50 32.81
CA LEU A 77 17.15 3.69 32.25
C LEU A 77 16.40 2.37 31.99
N PRO A 78 15.10 2.31 32.30
CA PRO A 78 14.28 1.11 32.11
C PRO A 78 13.83 0.91 30.65
N MET A 79 13.41 -0.30 30.27
CA MET A 79 12.98 -0.63 28.90
C MET A 79 11.86 0.28 28.36
N TRP A 80 10.91 0.70 29.21
CA TRP A 80 9.80 1.56 28.77
C TRP A 80 10.29 2.92 28.26
N PHE A 81 11.43 3.43 28.76
CA PHE A 81 12.05 4.66 28.26
C PHE A 81 12.40 4.52 26.79
N PHE A 82 13.00 3.40 26.39
CA PHE A 82 13.39 3.16 25.00
C PHE A 82 12.19 2.99 24.07
N CYS A 83 11.10 2.40 24.57
CA CYS A 83 9.83 2.36 23.85
C CYS A 83 9.27 3.77 23.63
N ALA A 84 9.25 4.60 24.68
CA ALA A 84 8.80 5.99 24.60
C ALA A 84 9.72 6.85 23.71
N HIS A 85 11.03 6.60 23.74
CA HIS A 85 12.02 7.30 22.93
C HIS A 85 11.84 7.00 21.43
N PHE A 86 11.65 5.74 21.05
CA PHE A 86 11.30 5.38 19.68
C PHE A 86 9.94 5.97 19.28
N ALA A 87 8.92 5.86 20.14
CA ALA A 87 7.61 6.43 19.87
C ALA A 87 7.65 7.95 19.65
N PHE A 88 8.48 8.68 20.40
CA PHE A 88 8.67 10.12 20.24
C PHE A 88 9.16 10.47 18.83
N TRP A 89 10.25 9.84 18.37
CA TRP A 89 10.80 10.11 17.03
C TRP A 89 9.88 9.63 15.92
N ARG A 90 9.19 8.51 16.13
CA ARG A 90 8.18 7.99 15.21
C ARG A 90 7.00 8.95 15.04
N LEU A 91 6.51 9.52 16.13
CA LEU A 91 5.44 10.52 16.11
C LEU A 91 5.94 11.86 15.54
N ALA A 92 7.19 12.26 15.82
CA ALA A 92 7.79 13.44 15.19
C ALA A 92 7.89 13.28 13.67
N TYR A 93 8.24 12.07 13.19
CA TYR A 93 8.28 11.75 11.78
C TYR A 93 6.88 11.72 11.16
N ASN A 94 5.95 10.92 11.69
CA ASN A 94 4.66 10.74 11.02
C ASN A 94 3.65 11.86 11.32
N ILE A 95 3.53 12.30 12.57
CA ILE A 95 2.59 13.36 12.94
C ILE A 95 3.24 14.74 12.78
N GLY A 96 4.49 14.91 13.22
CA GLY A 96 5.19 16.20 13.15
C GLY A 96 5.43 16.67 11.72
N ILE A 97 6.16 15.88 10.92
CA ILE A 97 6.37 16.18 9.48
C ILE A 97 5.03 16.15 8.74
N GLY A 98 4.16 15.18 9.06
CA GLY A 98 2.82 15.08 8.47
C GLY A 98 2.00 16.36 8.64
N ALA A 99 1.99 16.97 9.82
CA ALA A 99 1.33 18.24 10.07
C ALA A 99 1.97 19.39 9.28
N ILE A 100 3.31 19.47 9.26
CA ILE A 100 4.04 20.49 8.47
C ILE A 100 3.60 20.43 7.00
N LEU A 101 3.67 19.25 6.40
CA LEU A 101 3.31 19.03 4.99
C LEU A 101 1.82 19.25 4.73
N HIS A 102 0.95 18.77 5.61
CA HIS A 102 -0.50 18.93 5.48
C HIS A 102 -0.92 20.41 5.46
N TYR A 103 -0.40 21.21 6.39
CA TYR A 103 -0.70 22.65 6.44
C TYR A 103 0.03 23.42 5.34
N HIS A 104 1.25 23.00 4.95
CA HIS A 104 1.96 23.61 3.84
C HIS A 104 1.19 23.46 2.53
N SER A 105 0.75 22.24 2.21
CA SER A 105 0.01 21.95 0.97
C SER A 105 -1.34 22.68 0.87
N ARG A 106 -1.97 23.09 1.98
CA ARG A 106 -3.25 23.81 1.97
C ARG A 106 -3.10 25.32 2.05
N TYR A 107 -2.14 25.81 2.83
CA TYR A 107 -2.07 27.22 3.22
C TYR A 107 -0.72 27.89 2.95
N GLY A 108 0.24 27.16 2.40
CA GLY A 108 1.62 27.62 2.26
C GLY A 108 2.27 27.95 3.60
N SER A 109 1.86 27.28 4.70
CA SER A 109 2.27 27.66 6.07
C SER A 109 3.78 27.59 6.28
N PHE A 110 4.43 26.52 5.80
CA PHE A 110 5.88 26.36 5.93
C PHE A 110 6.66 27.38 5.09
N LEU A 111 6.17 27.73 3.89
CA LEU A 111 6.72 28.82 3.07
C LEU A 111 6.62 30.17 3.80
N LYS A 112 5.49 30.47 4.45
CA LYS A 112 5.32 31.68 5.28
C LYS A 112 6.28 31.68 6.48
N PHE A 113 6.42 30.53 7.13
CA PHE A 113 7.37 30.34 8.23
C PHE A 113 8.82 30.59 7.76
N TYR A 114 9.21 30.00 6.64
CA TYR A 114 10.51 30.21 6.00
C TYR A 114 10.77 31.70 5.73
N ARG A 115 9.85 32.38 5.02
CA ARG A 115 10.00 33.82 4.70
C ARG A 115 10.15 34.67 5.96
N ARG A 116 9.38 34.35 7.01
CA ARG A 116 9.49 35.03 8.30
C ARG A 116 10.87 34.85 8.94
N ILE A 117 11.36 33.63 9.09
CA ILE A 117 12.62 33.39 9.81
C ILE A 117 13.84 33.92 9.07
N VAL A 118 13.83 33.88 7.74
CA VAL A 118 14.94 34.38 6.91
C VAL A 118 14.99 35.90 6.91
N ASN A 119 13.84 36.57 6.96
CA ASN A 119 13.75 38.03 7.04
C ASN A 119 14.03 38.55 8.45
N ASP A 120 13.49 37.90 9.48
CA ASP A 120 13.62 38.34 10.88
C ASP A 120 15.02 38.04 11.46
N TYR A 121 15.66 36.95 11.01
CA TYR A 121 16.91 36.46 11.60
C TYR A 121 17.99 36.18 10.54
N PRO A 122 18.91 37.13 10.25
CA PRO A 122 19.98 36.95 9.27
C PRO A 122 20.89 35.74 9.52
N ILE A 123 20.97 35.27 10.77
CA ILE A 123 21.72 34.07 11.15
C ILE A 123 21.11 32.82 10.51
N THR A 124 19.77 32.72 10.41
CA THR A 124 19.10 31.55 9.83
C THR A 124 19.44 31.42 8.34
N ARG A 125 19.48 32.55 7.61
CA ARG A 125 19.94 32.60 6.22
C ARG A 125 21.36 32.06 6.08
N ARG A 126 22.31 32.56 6.89
CA ARG A 126 23.72 32.10 6.83
C ARG A 126 23.85 30.62 7.19
N LEU A 127 23.09 30.15 8.18
CA LEU A 127 23.09 28.74 8.56
C LEU A 127 22.53 27.86 7.44
N LEU A 128 21.47 28.29 6.75
CA LEU A 128 20.90 27.57 5.62
C LEU A 128 21.88 27.54 4.44
N GLU A 129 22.46 28.69 4.08
CA GLU A 129 23.49 28.79 3.02
C GLU A 129 24.70 27.89 3.31
N ALA A 130 25.16 27.82 4.56
CA ALA A 130 26.25 26.93 4.97
C ALA A 130 25.85 25.45 5.06
N SER A 131 24.55 25.15 5.19
CA SER A 131 24.06 23.78 5.42
C SER A 131 23.78 23.01 4.14
N VAL A 132 23.38 23.68 3.07
CA VAL A 132 23.03 23.05 1.81
C VAL A 132 24.29 22.80 0.98
N VAL A 133 24.49 21.55 0.58
CA VAL A 133 25.61 21.14 -0.28
C VAL A 133 25.05 20.44 -1.50
N PHE A 134 25.27 21.02 -2.68
CA PHE A 134 24.92 20.40 -3.95
C PHE A 134 25.99 19.40 -4.41
N GLN A 135 25.56 18.47 -5.27
CA GLN A 135 26.42 17.46 -5.86
C GLN A 135 27.44 18.08 -6.84
N ASP A 136 27.02 19.09 -7.60
CA ASP A 136 27.78 19.75 -8.67
C ASP A 136 28.81 20.80 -8.20
N ASN A 137 29.17 20.83 -6.92
CA ASN A 137 30.06 21.85 -6.32
C ASN A 137 29.56 23.31 -6.48
N THR A 138 28.33 23.54 -6.95
CA THR A 138 27.74 24.86 -7.01
C THR A 138 27.50 25.40 -5.59
N GLU A 139 27.88 26.67 -5.37
CA GLU A 139 27.63 27.37 -4.10
C GLU A 139 26.13 27.70 -3.98
N TYR A 140 25.49 27.20 -2.94
CA TYR A 140 24.10 27.53 -2.67
C TYR A 140 23.98 28.94 -2.08
N LYS A 141 23.22 29.80 -2.76
CA LYS A 141 22.85 31.13 -2.29
C LYS A 141 21.34 31.25 -2.32
N VAL A 142 20.75 31.69 -1.20
CA VAL A 142 19.30 31.83 -1.06
C VAL A 142 18.73 32.78 -2.12
N SER A 143 19.47 33.83 -2.50
CA SER A 143 19.05 34.79 -3.52
C SER A 143 19.00 34.25 -4.94
N SER A 144 19.61 33.10 -5.22
CA SER A 144 19.69 32.51 -6.57
C SER A 144 18.50 31.62 -6.90
N PHE A 145 17.67 31.27 -5.91
CA PHE A 145 16.59 30.31 -6.04
C PHE A 145 15.26 30.89 -5.52
N PRO A 146 14.11 30.40 -6.02
CA PRO A 146 12.81 30.83 -5.53
C PRO A 146 12.61 30.41 -4.06
N ASP A 147 11.74 31.14 -3.35
CA ASP A 147 11.47 30.91 -1.94
C ASP A 147 10.90 29.50 -1.66
N GLU A 148 10.16 28.94 -2.61
CA GLU A 148 9.61 27.57 -2.55
C GLU A 148 10.73 26.53 -2.51
N PHE A 149 11.76 26.69 -3.35
CA PHE A 149 12.93 25.82 -3.34
C PHE A 149 13.75 25.99 -2.05
N ASN A 150 13.94 27.23 -1.60
CA ASN A 150 14.68 27.51 -0.37
C ASN A 150 13.95 26.98 0.88
N ALA A 151 12.62 27.07 0.90
CA ALA A 151 11.80 26.48 1.95
C ALA A 151 11.93 24.94 1.93
N TRP A 152 11.92 24.31 0.76
CA TRP A 152 12.17 22.88 0.63
C TRP A 152 13.58 22.50 1.15
N MET A 153 14.63 23.28 0.82
CA MET A 153 15.98 23.05 1.35
C MET A 153 16.04 23.09 2.88
N LEU A 154 15.34 24.03 3.52
CA LEU A 154 15.23 24.09 4.97
C LEU A 154 14.46 22.88 5.53
N PHE A 155 13.34 22.52 4.90
CA PHE A 155 12.53 21.37 5.30
C PHE A 155 13.35 20.08 5.30
N ARG A 156 14.19 19.86 4.29
CA ARG A 156 15.10 18.71 4.22
C ARG A 156 16.06 18.61 5.40
N GLN A 157 16.55 19.73 5.92
CA GLN A 157 17.43 19.70 7.11
C GLN A 157 16.68 19.24 8.35
N ILE A 158 15.42 19.66 8.50
CA ILE A 158 14.54 19.23 9.59
C ILE A 158 14.24 17.74 9.46
N GLU A 159 13.87 17.30 8.25
CA GLU A 159 13.57 15.91 7.96
C GLU A 159 14.76 14.99 8.27
N ASN A 160 15.97 15.34 7.82
CA ASN A 160 17.17 14.53 8.04
C ASN A 160 17.43 14.26 9.53
N VAL A 161 17.24 15.27 10.39
CA VAL A 161 17.39 15.10 11.85
C VAL A 161 16.31 14.17 12.40
N ILE A 162 15.05 14.35 12.01
CA ILE A 162 13.94 13.53 12.52
C ILE A 162 14.04 12.08 12.06
N LEU A 163 14.21 11.85 10.76
CA LEU A 163 14.23 10.52 10.14
C LEU A 163 15.42 9.69 10.64
N ALA A 164 16.58 10.30 10.80
CA ALA A 164 17.73 9.59 11.33
C ALA A 164 17.56 9.18 12.79
N ASN A 165 17.02 10.07 13.63
CA ASN A 165 16.78 9.74 15.03
C ASN A 165 15.65 8.72 15.19
N ASP A 166 14.64 8.71 14.31
CA ASP A 166 13.63 7.63 14.25
C ASP A 166 14.27 6.27 13.95
N LEU A 167 15.10 6.16 12.91
CA LEU A 167 15.78 4.91 12.58
C LEU A 167 16.66 4.41 13.74
N VAL A 168 17.30 5.33 14.44
CA VAL A 168 18.37 4.97 15.38
C VAL A 168 17.81 4.68 16.74
N SER A 169 16.79 5.41 17.17
CA SER A 169 16.01 5.04 18.34
C SER A 169 15.39 3.65 18.15
N TYR A 170 14.97 3.27 16.94
CA TYR A 170 14.54 1.90 16.64
C TYR A 170 15.69 0.88 16.73
N CYS A 171 16.88 1.20 16.20
CA CYS A 171 18.06 0.33 16.35
C CYS A 171 18.45 0.12 17.82
N VAL A 172 18.46 1.19 18.63
CA VAL A 172 18.73 1.13 20.07
C VAL A 172 17.67 0.27 20.76
N LEU A 173 16.38 0.49 20.47
CA LEU A 173 15.29 -0.32 21.01
C LEU A 173 15.45 -1.80 20.63
N SER A 174 15.88 -2.08 19.40
CA SER A 174 16.11 -3.45 18.93
C SER A 174 17.22 -4.16 19.71
N VAL A 175 18.29 -3.44 20.06
CA VAL A 175 19.39 -3.95 20.90
C VAL A 175 18.94 -4.13 22.35
N VAL A 176 18.16 -3.19 22.89
CA VAL A 176 17.61 -3.26 24.25
C VAL A 176 16.67 -4.46 24.42
N CYS A 177 15.84 -4.73 23.41
CA CYS A 177 14.90 -5.84 23.38
C CYS A 177 15.52 -7.17 22.94
N TRP A 178 16.84 -7.24 22.72
CA TRP A 178 17.49 -8.43 22.16
C TRP A 178 17.62 -9.56 23.18
N GLU A 179 17.01 -10.70 22.91
CA GLU A 179 17.22 -11.92 23.70
C GLU A 179 18.46 -12.69 23.21
N LYS A 180 19.20 -13.32 24.14
CA LYS A 180 20.38 -14.11 23.80
C LYS A 180 20.06 -15.22 22.79
N MET A 181 20.80 -15.23 21.69
CA MET A 181 20.72 -16.26 20.67
C MET A 181 21.62 -17.45 21.03
N SER A 182 21.13 -18.67 20.86
CA SER A 182 21.89 -19.91 20.98
C SER A 182 22.18 -20.50 19.60
N LEU A 183 23.45 -20.55 19.21
CA LEU A 183 23.90 -21.21 17.97
C LEU A 183 23.63 -22.72 17.93
N ARG A 184 23.19 -23.32 19.05
CA ARG A 184 22.79 -24.73 19.10
C ARG A 184 21.31 -24.95 18.78
N SER A 185 20.49 -23.89 18.81
CA SER A 185 19.06 -23.95 18.53
C SER A 185 18.84 -23.71 17.03
N PRO A 186 18.36 -24.72 16.27
CA PRO A 186 18.00 -24.51 14.86
C PRO A 186 16.95 -23.40 14.69
N MET A 187 16.03 -23.27 15.66
CA MET A 187 15.01 -22.21 15.64
C MET A 187 15.64 -20.82 15.75
N ASP A 188 16.64 -20.64 16.63
CA ASP A 188 17.34 -19.37 16.79
C ASP A 188 18.10 -19.00 15.50
N ILE A 189 18.73 -19.98 14.86
CA ILE A 189 19.39 -19.80 13.56
C ILE A 189 18.36 -19.40 12.49
N CYS A 190 17.21 -20.06 12.43
CA CYS A 190 16.13 -19.73 11.49
C CYS A 190 15.60 -18.30 11.72
N CYS A 191 15.33 -17.91 12.97
CA CYS A 191 14.91 -16.55 13.31
C CYS A 191 15.94 -15.51 12.90
N PHE A 192 17.22 -15.79 13.15
CA PHE A 192 18.32 -14.90 12.76
C PHE A 192 18.45 -14.75 11.25
N VAL A 193 18.45 -15.87 10.50
CA VAL A 193 18.51 -15.85 9.04
C VAL A 193 17.30 -15.13 8.44
N PHE A 194 16.10 -15.37 8.96
CA PHE A 194 14.89 -14.66 8.54
C PHE A 194 14.99 -13.15 8.81
N GLY A 195 15.48 -12.76 9.99
CA GLY A 195 15.75 -11.37 10.33
C GLY A 195 16.73 -10.71 9.36
N CYS A 196 17.89 -11.31 9.13
CA CYS A 196 18.88 -10.81 8.17
C CYS A 196 18.31 -10.69 6.75
N ALA A 197 17.55 -11.70 6.29
CA ALA A 197 16.90 -11.67 4.99
C ALA A 197 15.88 -10.52 4.88
N SER A 198 15.10 -10.27 5.94
CA SER A 198 14.14 -9.15 5.97
C SER A 198 14.81 -7.79 5.90
N ILE A 199 15.95 -7.61 6.58
CA ILE A 199 16.75 -6.37 6.55
C ILE A 199 17.32 -6.18 5.15
N ALA A 200 17.95 -7.21 4.57
CA ALA A 200 18.52 -7.13 3.23
C ALA A 200 17.45 -6.81 2.17
N PHE A 201 16.27 -7.44 2.28
CA PHE A 201 15.13 -7.18 1.40
C PHE A 201 14.58 -5.76 1.55
N ALA A 202 14.44 -5.26 2.78
CA ALA A 202 13.98 -3.89 3.04
C ALA A 202 14.96 -2.84 2.53
N LEU A 203 16.27 -3.04 2.76
CA LEU A 203 17.32 -2.18 2.24
C LEU A 203 17.29 -2.15 0.72
N TRP A 204 17.28 -3.31 0.07
CA TRP A 204 17.17 -3.40 -1.38
C TRP A 204 15.91 -2.69 -1.90
N SER A 205 14.76 -2.91 -1.27
CA SER A 205 13.50 -2.26 -1.66
C SER A 205 13.60 -0.74 -1.56
N LYS A 206 14.23 -0.21 -0.50
CA LYS A 206 14.44 1.24 -0.34
C LYS A 206 15.44 1.80 -1.34
N PHE A 207 16.55 1.12 -1.61
CA PHE A 207 17.53 1.55 -2.62
C PHE A 207 16.93 1.57 -4.02
N ASP A 208 16.20 0.52 -4.42
CA ASP A 208 15.57 0.45 -5.73
C ASP A 208 14.45 1.48 -5.85
N ALA A 209 13.68 1.71 -4.77
CA ALA A 209 12.65 2.74 -4.77
C ALA A 209 13.25 4.15 -4.87
N HIS A 210 14.33 4.44 -4.13
CA HIS A 210 15.06 5.71 -4.21
C HIS A 210 15.63 5.97 -5.60
N ARG A 211 16.16 4.94 -6.27
CA ARG A 211 16.65 5.04 -7.67
C ARG A 211 15.56 5.53 -8.62
N VAL A 212 14.31 5.10 -8.42
CA VAL A 212 13.18 5.43 -9.30
C VAL A 212 12.65 6.84 -9.05
N ILE A 213 12.40 7.19 -7.80
CA ILE A 213 11.76 8.46 -7.46
C ILE A 213 12.75 9.63 -7.38
N GLY A 214 14.02 9.33 -7.09
CA GLY A 214 15.07 10.33 -6.84
C GLY A 214 14.90 11.10 -5.54
N ASP A 215 15.89 11.95 -5.24
CA ASP A 215 15.92 12.79 -4.04
C ASP A 215 14.71 13.72 -3.92
N PHE A 216 14.25 14.29 -5.04
CA PHE A 216 13.15 15.24 -5.03
C PHE A 216 11.88 14.66 -4.38
N ALA A 217 11.45 13.48 -4.84
CA ALA A 217 10.27 12.82 -4.29
C ALA A 217 10.56 12.12 -2.95
N TRP A 218 11.80 11.72 -2.67
CA TRP A 218 12.18 11.15 -1.37
C TRP A 218 11.91 12.12 -0.21
N TYR A 219 12.12 13.43 -0.44
CA TYR A 219 11.90 14.50 0.52
C TYR A 219 10.60 15.29 0.26
N TRP A 220 9.57 14.66 -0.32
CA TRP A 220 8.25 15.28 -0.58
C TRP A 220 8.32 16.65 -1.29
N GLY A 221 9.23 16.81 -2.25
CA GLY A 221 9.44 18.09 -2.94
C GLY A 221 8.22 18.59 -3.69
N ASP A 222 7.33 17.69 -4.11
CA ASP A 222 6.04 17.97 -4.76
C ASP A 222 5.06 18.77 -3.88
N PHE A 223 5.25 18.76 -2.55
CA PHE A 223 4.52 19.63 -1.64
C PHE A 223 4.89 21.11 -1.79
N PHE A 224 6.07 21.41 -2.33
CA PHE A 224 6.63 22.77 -2.44
C PHE A 224 6.53 23.31 -3.87
N PHE A 225 6.89 22.50 -4.87
CA PHE A 225 6.84 22.84 -6.29
C PHE A 225 6.82 21.56 -7.13
N LEU A 226 6.39 21.60 -8.39
CA LEU A 226 6.35 20.42 -9.25
C LEU A 226 7.66 20.24 -10.01
N LEU A 227 8.10 19.01 -10.24
CA LEU A 227 9.25 18.72 -11.09
C LEU A 227 8.78 18.27 -12.48
N ASP A 228 9.33 18.87 -13.54
CA ASP A 228 9.05 18.51 -14.94
C ASP A 228 9.80 17.22 -15.31
N LYS A 229 9.34 16.09 -14.75
CA LYS A 229 9.90 14.76 -14.99
C LYS A 229 8.80 13.70 -15.04
N ASN A 230 8.79 12.89 -16.08
CA ASN A 230 7.94 11.70 -16.15
C ASN A 230 8.48 10.61 -15.22
N LEU A 231 7.70 10.24 -14.20
CA LEU A 231 8.03 9.13 -13.31
C LEU A 231 7.90 7.80 -14.05
N THR A 232 9.02 7.18 -14.39
CA THR A 232 9.04 5.81 -14.92
C THR A 232 9.01 4.82 -13.76
N PHE A 233 7.84 4.27 -13.49
CA PHE A 233 7.68 3.23 -12.47
C PHE A 233 8.28 1.89 -12.95
N ASP A 234 9.56 1.66 -12.63
CA ASP A 234 10.27 0.41 -12.88
C ASP A 234 10.61 -0.33 -11.57
N GLY A 235 11.14 -1.56 -11.69
CA GLY A 235 11.68 -2.31 -10.56
C GLY A 235 10.67 -2.59 -9.45
N ILE A 236 11.01 -2.23 -8.21
CA ILE A 236 10.17 -2.46 -7.02
C ILE A 236 8.77 -1.83 -7.13
N PHE A 237 8.61 -0.72 -7.85
CA PHE A 237 7.30 -0.07 -8.08
C PHE A 237 6.41 -0.82 -9.08
N GLN A 238 6.93 -1.82 -9.79
CA GLN A 238 6.11 -2.75 -10.58
C GLN A 238 5.57 -3.92 -9.73
N MET A 239 6.22 -4.20 -8.60
CA MET A 239 5.88 -5.33 -7.74
C MET A 239 4.92 -4.95 -6.61
N PHE A 240 5.13 -3.79 -5.98
CA PHE A 240 4.38 -3.39 -4.79
C PHE A 240 3.80 -1.98 -4.91
N PRO A 241 2.58 -1.75 -4.36
CA PRO A 241 2.09 -0.41 -4.13
C PRO A 241 2.91 0.25 -3.02
N HIS A 242 3.29 1.52 -3.22
CA HIS A 242 4.04 2.34 -2.27
C HIS A 242 5.16 1.56 -1.54
N PRO A 243 6.17 1.02 -2.25
CA PRO A 243 7.17 0.11 -1.67
C PRO A 243 7.95 0.73 -0.51
N MET A 244 8.06 2.05 -0.44
CA MET A 244 8.68 2.76 0.68
C MET A 244 7.89 2.65 1.98
N TYR A 245 6.57 2.49 1.87
CA TYR A 245 5.59 2.42 2.95
C TYR A 245 5.21 0.99 3.32
N THR A 246 5.40 0.04 2.40
CA THR A 246 5.01 -1.37 2.58
C THR A 246 6.23 -2.27 2.76
N VAL A 247 6.78 -2.82 1.68
CA VAL A 247 7.89 -3.79 1.70
C VAL A 247 9.21 -3.22 2.23
N GLY A 248 9.41 -1.91 2.11
CA GLY A 248 10.54 -1.20 2.72
C GLY A 248 10.53 -1.24 4.25
N TYR A 249 9.40 -1.63 4.86
CA TYR A 249 9.25 -1.86 6.29
C TYR A 249 9.33 -3.35 6.69
N ALA A 250 9.70 -4.26 5.78
CA ALA A 250 9.80 -5.70 6.10
C ALA A 250 10.73 -5.99 7.30
N PHE A 251 11.80 -5.21 7.48
CA PHE A 251 12.71 -5.32 8.61
C PHE A 251 12.01 -5.09 9.97
N MET A 252 10.96 -4.28 10.02
CA MET A 252 10.17 -4.06 11.23
C MET A 252 9.52 -5.36 11.72
N TYR A 253 9.35 -6.37 10.87
CA TYR A 253 8.78 -7.66 11.26
C TYR A 253 9.83 -8.75 11.46
N GLY A 254 10.93 -8.72 10.70
CA GLY A 254 12.00 -9.71 10.88
C GLY A 254 12.96 -9.41 12.04
N VAL A 255 13.18 -8.13 12.40
CA VAL A 255 14.00 -7.76 13.57
C VAL A 255 13.37 -8.25 14.88
N PRO A 256 12.06 -8.09 15.15
CA PRO A 256 11.42 -8.68 16.33
C PRO A 256 11.54 -10.21 16.41
N VAL A 257 11.43 -10.91 15.27
CA VAL A 257 11.62 -12.37 15.21
C VAL A 257 13.07 -12.72 15.57
N MET A 258 14.03 -11.98 15.03
CA MET A 258 15.45 -12.15 15.31
C MET A 258 15.82 -11.84 16.76
N ALA A 259 15.22 -10.80 17.33
CA ALA A 259 15.39 -10.40 18.74
C ALA A 259 14.56 -11.26 19.71
N LYS A 260 13.65 -12.12 19.19
CA LYS A 260 12.68 -12.92 19.96
C LYS A 260 11.84 -12.09 20.94
N SER A 261 11.41 -10.89 20.53
CA SER A 261 10.75 -9.94 21.44
C SER A 261 9.36 -9.52 20.96
N TYR A 262 8.35 -9.81 21.78
CA TYR A 262 6.98 -9.32 21.59
C TYR A 262 6.88 -7.79 21.74
N THR A 263 7.58 -7.21 22.72
CA THR A 263 7.64 -5.76 22.91
C THR A 263 8.15 -5.07 21.66
N LEU A 264 9.25 -5.57 21.07
CA LEU A 264 9.77 -5.02 19.84
C LEU A 264 8.76 -5.18 18.70
N PHE A 265 8.12 -6.35 18.57
CA PHE A 265 7.07 -6.57 17.57
C PHE A 265 5.92 -5.57 17.68
N TYR A 266 5.42 -5.28 18.89
CA TYR A 266 4.34 -4.31 19.09
C TYR A 266 4.78 -2.90 18.71
N MET A 267 5.99 -2.50 19.10
CA MET A 267 6.55 -1.19 18.71
C MET A 267 6.76 -1.09 17.20
N SER A 268 7.20 -2.17 16.55
CA SER A 268 7.36 -2.24 15.11
C SER A 268 6.04 -2.14 14.35
N VAL A 269 4.98 -2.82 14.82
CA VAL A 269 3.63 -2.69 14.29
C VAL A 269 3.13 -1.26 14.43
N PHE A 270 3.30 -0.66 15.62
CA PHE A 270 2.97 0.74 15.85
C PHE A 270 3.69 1.67 14.85
N GLY A 271 5.00 1.50 14.70
CA GLY A 271 5.80 2.31 13.78
C GLY A 271 5.37 2.19 12.33
N HIS A 272 5.06 0.97 11.86
CA HIS A 272 4.57 0.76 10.50
C HIS A 272 3.15 1.30 10.30
N LEU A 273 2.25 1.15 11.27
CA LEU A 273 0.90 1.72 11.21
C LEU A 273 0.94 3.26 11.17
N CYS A 274 1.84 3.90 11.91
CA CYS A 274 2.05 5.35 11.81
C CYS A 274 2.49 5.76 10.39
N GLN A 275 3.34 4.96 9.75
CA GLN A 275 3.76 5.20 8.37
C GLN A 275 2.62 5.05 7.36
N LEU A 276 1.80 4.01 7.50
CA LEU A 276 0.61 3.81 6.66
C LEU A 276 -0.42 4.93 6.88
N ALA A 277 -0.57 5.41 8.11
CA ALA A 277 -1.42 6.56 8.43
C ALA A 277 -0.90 7.85 7.78
N PHE A 278 0.41 8.09 7.78
CA PHE A 278 1.00 9.23 7.06
C PHE A 278 0.67 9.18 5.56
N LEU A 279 0.81 8.00 4.94
CA LEU A 279 0.44 7.82 3.53
C LEU A 279 -1.04 8.14 3.30
N ALA A 280 -1.93 7.56 4.11
CA ALA A 280 -3.37 7.69 3.92
C ALA A 280 -3.90 9.11 4.19
N PHE A 281 -3.36 9.82 5.18
CA PHE A 281 -3.92 11.10 5.65
C PHE A 281 -3.15 12.34 5.18
N VAL A 282 -1.90 12.19 4.73
CA VAL A 282 -1.04 13.32 4.32
C VAL A 282 -0.68 13.21 2.85
N GLU A 283 -0.02 12.12 2.45
CA GLU A 283 0.55 12.00 1.10
C GLU A 283 -0.52 11.73 0.04
N ASN A 284 -1.38 10.72 0.19
CA ASN A 284 -2.43 10.42 -0.79
C ASN A 284 -3.36 11.61 -1.04
N PRO A 285 -3.90 12.30 -0.01
CA PRO A 285 -4.74 13.48 -0.24
C PRO A 285 -4.00 14.67 -0.88
N HIS A 286 -2.66 14.71 -0.82
CA HIS A 286 -1.87 15.66 -1.59
C HIS A 286 -1.76 15.21 -3.04
N ILE A 287 -1.35 13.96 -3.27
CA ILE A 287 -1.25 13.36 -4.61
C ILE A 287 -2.57 13.52 -5.38
N ASP A 288 -3.70 13.24 -4.75
CA ASP A 288 -5.01 13.33 -5.39
C ASP A 288 -5.35 14.76 -5.83
N ARG A 289 -5.00 15.76 -5.01
CA ARG A 289 -5.24 17.17 -5.33
C ARG A 289 -4.29 17.69 -6.41
N THR A 290 -3.06 17.17 -6.43
CA THR A 290 -2.01 17.65 -7.32
C THR A 290 -2.06 16.98 -8.69
N TYR A 291 -2.27 15.66 -8.74
CA TYR A 291 -2.12 14.86 -9.96
C TYR A 291 -3.44 14.38 -10.56
N ASN A 292 -4.48 14.07 -9.77
CA ASN A 292 -5.76 13.62 -10.36
C ASN A 292 -6.50 14.77 -11.05
N VAL A 293 -6.34 16.00 -10.59
CA VAL A 293 -6.90 17.20 -11.24
C VAL A 293 -6.27 17.44 -12.63
N LEU A 294 -5.04 16.95 -12.85
CA LEU A 294 -4.34 17.05 -14.14
C LEU A 294 -4.75 15.94 -15.12
N SER A 295 -5.41 14.88 -14.64
CA SER A 295 -5.82 13.75 -15.48
C SER A 295 -7.25 13.95 -15.99
N SER A 296 -7.40 14.24 -17.28
CA SER A 296 -8.72 14.31 -17.93
C SER A 296 -9.27 12.90 -18.21
N PRO A 297 -10.59 12.65 -18.00
CA PRO A 297 -11.19 11.34 -18.31
C PRO A 297 -11.03 11.00 -19.78
N THR A 298 -10.71 9.74 -20.06
CA THR A 298 -10.63 9.25 -21.45
C THR A 298 -12.02 9.20 -22.08
N PRO A 299 -12.14 9.32 -23.42
CA PRO A 299 -13.43 9.19 -24.10
C PRO A 299 -14.14 7.85 -23.81
N GLU A 300 -13.37 6.77 -23.63
CA GLU A 300 -13.91 5.46 -23.28
C GLU A 300 -14.48 5.41 -21.85
N GLU A 301 -13.84 6.07 -20.88
CA GLU A 301 -14.37 6.20 -19.52
C GLU A 301 -15.66 7.03 -19.50
N GLN A 302 -15.72 8.09 -20.31
CA GLN A 302 -16.94 8.89 -20.50
C GLN A 302 -18.07 8.04 -21.11
N GLN A 303 -17.78 7.25 -22.14
CA GLN A 303 -18.77 6.34 -22.73
C GLN A 303 -19.23 5.27 -21.75
N ARG A 304 -18.30 4.64 -21.02
CA ARG A 304 -18.62 3.66 -19.97
C ARG A 304 -19.52 4.29 -18.91
N HIS A 305 -19.19 5.50 -18.46
CA HIS A 305 -20.00 6.24 -17.50
C HIS A 305 -21.40 6.56 -18.04
N ALA A 306 -21.52 6.96 -19.31
CA ALA A 306 -22.79 7.25 -19.95
C ALA A 306 -23.70 6.02 -20.10
N VAL A 307 -23.14 4.84 -20.38
CA VAL A 307 -23.91 3.59 -20.47
C VAL A 307 -24.34 3.10 -19.09
N LEU A 308 -23.48 3.22 -18.08
CA LEU A 308 -23.72 2.68 -16.74
C LEU A 308 -24.64 3.58 -15.89
N TYR A 309 -24.33 4.88 -15.86
CA TYR A 309 -24.93 5.90 -15.00
C TYR A 309 -25.67 6.99 -15.80
N GLY A 310 -26.01 6.72 -17.07
CA GLY A 310 -26.73 7.65 -17.93
C GLY A 310 -28.06 8.12 -17.36
N ASN A 311 -28.65 9.14 -17.97
CA ASN A 311 -29.89 9.72 -17.46
C ASN A 311 -31.11 8.85 -17.82
N GLY A 312 -31.95 8.53 -16.83
CA GLY A 312 -33.28 7.96 -17.03
C GLY A 312 -33.38 6.44 -16.87
N SER A 313 -34.44 5.85 -17.42
CA SER A 313 -34.81 4.43 -17.28
C SER A 313 -33.87 3.44 -17.97
N GLU A 314 -32.86 3.94 -18.71
CA GLU A 314 -31.88 3.11 -19.43
C GLU A 314 -30.62 2.79 -18.62
N ALA A 315 -30.40 3.47 -17.48
CA ALA A 315 -29.24 3.26 -16.63
C ALA A 315 -29.24 1.84 -16.03
N TYR A 316 -28.07 1.21 -15.99
CA TYR A 316 -27.88 -0.10 -15.37
C TYR A 316 -27.53 -0.01 -13.87
N LEU A 317 -26.97 1.12 -13.45
CA LEU A 317 -26.48 1.37 -12.10
C LEU A 317 -27.05 2.67 -11.55
N GLU A 318 -27.50 2.63 -10.32
CA GLU A 318 -27.77 3.81 -9.50
C GLU A 318 -26.45 4.30 -8.88
N HIS A 319 -26.35 5.58 -8.54
CA HIS A 319 -25.13 6.11 -7.91
C HIS A 319 -24.90 5.57 -6.48
N ASN A 320 -25.95 5.04 -5.85
CA ASN A 320 -25.98 4.56 -4.47
C ASN A 320 -26.36 3.07 -4.43
N GLU A 321 -25.68 2.22 -5.19
CA GLU A 321 -25.88 0.77 -5.10
C GLU A 321 -25.45 0.27 -3.72
N LEU A 322 -26.26 -0.65 -3.17
CA LEU A 322 -25.94 -1.31 -1.90
C LEU A 322 -24.77 -2.27 -2.11
N VAL A 323 -23.59 -1.88 -1.65
CA VAL A 323 -22.37 -2.70 -1.68
C VAL A 323 -22.03 -3.14 -0.26
N VAL A 324 -22.27 -4.41 0.04
CA VAL A 324 -22.33 -4.97 1.40
C VAL A 324 -23.36 -4.19 2.23
N LEU A 325 -22.91 -3.18 2.98
CA LEU A 325 -23.73 -2.24 3.76
C LEU A 325 -23.48 -0.77 3.38
N MET A 326 -22.60 -0.50 2.41
CA MET A 326 -22.33 0.85 1.92
C MET A 326 -23.52 1.33 1.08
N HIS A 327 -23.85 2.62 1.22
CA HIS A 327 -25.01 3.26 0.56
C HIS A 327 -26.36 2.63 0.94
N PHE A 328 -26.48 2.11 2.16
CA PHE A 328 -27.73 1.56 2.68
C PHE A 328 -28.88 2.57 2.63
N ASP A 329 -29.99 2.19 1.99
CA ASP A 329 -31.22 2.97 1.95
C ASP A 329 -32.33 2.24 2.70
N ILE A 330 -32.85 2.87 3.77
CA ILE A 330 -33.91 2.32 4.62
C ILE A 330 -35.20 2.04 3.82
N PHE A 331 -35.48 2.81 2.78
CA PHE A 331 -36.71 2.68 1.99
C PHE A 331 -36.56 1.70 0.81
N ARG A 332 -35.34 1.26 0.52
CA ARG A 332 -35.11 0.24 -0.51
C ARG A 332 -35.43 -1.14 0.06
N ALA A 333 -36.42 -1.82 -0.52
CA ALA A 333 -36.93 -3.09 -0.02
C ALA A 333 -35.84 -4.18 0.15
N SER A 334 -34.88 -4.25 -0.78
CA SER A 334 -33.76 -5.20 -0.69
C SER A 334 -32.89 -4.98 0.55
N ASP A 335 -32.69 -3.71 0.91
CA ASP A 335 -31.75 -3.29 1.93
C ASP A 335 -32.37 -3.56 3.30
N LEU A 336 -33.65 -3.20 3.46
CA LEU A 336 -34.42 -3.52 4.67
C LEU A 336 -34.54 -5.04 4.90
N LEU A 337 -34.77 -5.83 3.84
CA LEU A 337 -34.81 -7.29 3.94
C LEU A 337 -33.44 -7.88 4.30
N LEU A 338 -32.35 -7.33 3.77
CA LEU A 338 -31.00 -7.73 4.15
C LEU A 338 -30.73 -7.41 5.62
N ALA A 339 -31.08 -6.21 6.09
CA ALA A 339 -30.94 -5.82 7.48
C ALA A 339 -31.75 -6.74 8.41
N LEU A 340 -32.99 -7.08 8.06
CA LEU A 340 -33.80 -8.04 8.82
C LEU A 340 -33.15 -9.42 8.87
N THR A 341 -32.59 -9.88 7.75
CA THR A 341 -31.87 -11.16 7.67
C THR A 341 -30.62 -11.15 8.55
N ILE A 342 -29.86 -10.05 8.55
CA ILE A 342 -28.70 -9.85 9.45
C ILE A 342 -29.14 -9.91 10.92
N ILE A 343 -30.24 -9.24 11.28
CA ILE A 343 -30.77 -9.27 12.65
C ILE A 343 -31.13 -10.71 13.07
N TYR A 344 -31.81 -11.46 12.21
CA TYR A 344 -32.12 -12.87 12.49
C TYR A 344 -30.88 -13.74 12.62
N LEU A 345 -29.87 -13.53 11.77
CA LEU A 345 -28.59 -14.24 11.87
C LEU A 345 -27.87 -13.94 13.18
N LEU A 346 -27.80 -12.67 13.59
CA LEU A 346 -27.23 -12.26 14.87
C LEU A 346 -28.01 -12.85 16.06
N ALA A 347 -29.35 -12.84 15.99
CA ALA A 347 -30.22 -13.40 17.02
C ALA A 347 -29.98 -14.89 17.27
N THR A 348 -29.47 -15.64 16.27
CA THR A 348 -29.09 -17.05 16.47
C THR A 348 -28.07 -17.23 17.58
N LEU A 349 -27.19 -16.24 17.85
CA LEU A 349 -26.19 -16.33 18.91
C LEU A 349 -26.80 -16.51 20.30
N LEU A 350 -28.03 -16.01 20.50
CA LEU A 350 -28.80 -16.13 21.73
C LEU A 350 -29.46 -17.50 21.89
N LEU A 351 -29.56 -18.28 20.80
CA LEU A 351 -30.12 -19.61 20.82
C LEU A 351 -29.07 -20.64 21.29
N PRO A 352 -29.47 -21.68 22.03
CA PRO A 352 -28.58 -22.75 22.48
C PRO A 352 -28.28 -23.76 21.35
N LEU A 353 -27.85 -23.25 20.20
CA LEU A 353 -27.49 -24.07 19.04
C LEU A 353 -26.06 -24.62 19.20
N PRO A 354 -25.82 -25.90 18.85
CA PRO A 354 -24.48 -26.47 18.90
C PRO A 354 -23.58 -25.80 17.84
N ALA A 355 -22.29 -25.63 18.16
CA ALA A 355 -21.35 -24.86 17.33
C ALA A 355 -21.22 -25.38 15.89
N TRP A 356 -21.36 -26.70 15.68
CA TRP A 356 -21.28 -27.31 14.34
C TRP A 356 -22.35 -26.79 13.38
N VAL A 357 -23.50 -26.34 13.87
CA VAL A 357 -24.56 -25.74 13.05
C VAL A 357 -24.04 -24.49 12.35
N TYR A 358 -23.21 -23.68 13.01
CA TYR A 358 -22.61 -22.48 12.42
C TYR A 358 -21.58 -22.85 11.35
N ALA A 359 -20.76 -23.87 11.59
CA ALA A 359 -19.83 -24.36 10.59
C ALA A 359 -20.57 -24.91 9.36
N ALA A 360 -21.62 -25.71 9.56
CA ALA A 360 -22.47 -26.22 8.48
C ALA A 360 -23.16 -25.09 7.71
N HIS A 361 -23.63 -24.05 8.41
CA HIS A 361 -24.29 -22.90 7.82
C HIS A 361 -23.35 -22.10 6.91
N VAL A 362 -22.11 -21.86 7.34
CA VAL A 362 -21.07 -21.24 6.49
C VAL A 362 -20.84 -22.06 5.24
N MET A 363 -20.71 -23.38 5.38
CA MET A 363 -20.47 -24.26 4.24
C MET A 363 -21.66 -24.27 3.26
N ALA A 364 -22.89 -24.23 3.76
CA ALA A 364 -24.09 -24.09 2.94
C ALA A 364 -24.08 -22.78 2.14
N TRP A 365 -23.75 -21.65 2.78
CA TRP A 365 -23.62 -20.37 2.09
C TRP A 365 -22.45 -20.32 1.12
N ARG A 366 -21.35 -21.04 1.38
CA ARG A 366 -20.25 -21.20 0.41
C ARG A 366 -20.67 -21.99 -0.83
N LEU A 367 -21.42 -23.08 -0.65
CA LEU A 367 -22.00 -23.82 -1.76
C LEU A 367 -22.98 -22.97 -2.56
N PHE A 368 -23.76 -22.11 -1.90
CA PHE A 368 -24.65 -21.18 -2.58
C PHE A 368 -23.87 -20.08 -3.33
N HIS A 369 -23.01 -19.34 -2.64
CA HIS A 369 -22.32 -18.16 -3.16
C HIS A 369 -21.31 -18.51 -4.26
N ASN A 370 -20.44 -19.49 -4.03
CA ASN A 370 -19.40 -19.86 -5.01
C ASN A 370 -19.88 -20.96 -5.96
N GLY A 371 -20.75 -21.87 -5.49
CA GLY A 371 -21.27 -22.97 -6.31
C GLY A 371 -22.47 -22.58 -7.16
N PHE A 372 -23.61 -22.29 -6.52
CA PHE A 372 -24.87 -22.00 -7.23
C PHE A 372 -24.81 -20.71 -8.05
N LEU A 373 -24.36 -19.58 -7.46
CA LEU A 373 -24.23 -18.33 -8.21
C LEU A 373 -23.14 -18.44 -9.30
N GLY A 374 -22.07 -19.19 -9.05
CA GLY A 374 -21.07 -19.51 -10.09
C GLY A 374 -21.66 -20.30 -11.26
N TYR A 375 -22.53 -21.26 -10.98
CA TYR A 375 -23.28 -21.97 -12.02
C TYR A 375 -24.22 -21.04 -12.79
N LEU A 376 -24.93 -20.13 -12.10
CA LEU A 376 -25.77 -19.11 -12.73
C LEU A 376 -24.96 -18.23 -13.68
N LEU A 377 -23.82 -17.68 -13.24
CA LEU A 377 -22.94 -16.85 -14.06
C LEU A 377 -22.40 -17.61 -15.26
N LYS A 378 -22.01 -18.88 -15.08
CA LYS A 378 -21.56 -19.72 -16.20
C LYS A 378 -22.65 -19.90 -17.25
N ARG A 379 -23.89 -20.17 -16.83
CA ARG A 379 -25.05 -20.27 -17.73
C ARG A 379 -25.44 -18.93 -18.35
N GLU A 380 -25.28 -17.84 -17.63
CA GLU A 380 -25.48 -16.49 -18.14
C GLU A 380 -24.46 -16.17 -19.24
N SER A 381 -23.19 -16.46 -19.01
CA SER A 381 -22.11 -16.28 -19.99
C SER A 381 -22.34 -17.07 -21.27
N CYS A 382 -22.83 -18.31 -21.17
CA CYS A 382 -23.04 -19.19 -22.34
C CYS A 382 -24.35 -18.91 -23.09
N GLU A 383 -25.45 -18.76 -22.35
CA GLU A 383 -26.81 -18.82 -22.92
C GLU A 383 -27.69 -17.64 -22.52
N LYS A 384 -27.22 -16.70 -21.69
CA LYS A 384 -28.04 -15.65 -21.06
C LYS A 384 -29.22 -16.23 -20.26
N TRP A 385 -28.98 -17.37 -19.61
CA TRP A 385 -30.02 -18.15 -18.93
C TRP A 385 -30.77 -17.37 -17.85
N PHE A 386 -30.06 -16.57 -17.05
CA PHE A 386 -30.68 -15.77 -16.00
C PHE A 386 -31.46 -14.61 -16.62
N SER A 387 -30.85 -13.89 -17.56
CA SER A 387 -31.46 -12.73 -18.23
C SER A 387 -32.73 -13.07 -19.02
N ARG A 388 -32.86 -14.29 -19.56
CA ARG A 388 -34.08 -14.77 -20.25
C ARG A 388 -35.35 -14.76 -19.39
N ASN A 389 -35.22 -14.76 -18.06
CA ASN A 389 -36.36 -14.74 -17.15
C ASN A 389 -36.92 -13.32 -16.90
N TYR A 390 -36.31 -12.29 -17.48
CA TYR A 390 -36.67 -10.90 -17.26
C TYR A 390 -36.98 -10.20 -18.59
N ALA A 391 -37.84 -9.18 -18.53
CA ALA A 391 -38.24 -8.41 -19.70
C ALA A 391 -37.11 -7.54 -20.27
N SER A 392 -36.11 -7.18 -19.46
CA SER A 392 -34.96 -6.39 -19.88
C SER A 392 -33.67 -6.83 -19.20
N PRO A 393 -32.49 -6.63 -19.84
CA PRO A 393 -31.18 -6.89 -19.22
C PRO A 393 -30.97 -6.09 -17.92
N GLN A 394 -31.52 -4.87 -17.84
CA GLN A 394 -31.48 -4.04 -16.64
C GLN A 394 -32.24 -4.68 -15.49
N ALA A 395 -33.45 -5.21 -15.74
CA ALA A 395 -34.24 -5.88 -14.72
C ALA A 395 -33.56 -7.17 -14.22
N ALA A 396 -32.92 -7.92 -15.13
CA ALA A 396 -32.09 -9.05 -14.77
C ALA A 396 -30.93 -8.61 -13.87
N PHE A 397 -30.13 -7.66 -14.33
CA PHE A 397 -28.96 -7.19 -13.59
C PHE A 397 -29.32 -6.60 -12.21
N ASN A 398 -30.43 -5.88 -12.10
CA ASN A 398 -30.93 -5.36 -10.82
C ASN A 398 -31.27 -6.47 -9.82
N ASN A 399 -31.89 -7.57 -10.27
CA ASN A 399 -32.17 -8.70 -9.38
C ASN A 399 -30.89 -9.50 -9.05
N TRP A 400 -29.97 -9.63 -10.00
CA TRP A 400 -28.66 -10.22 -9.76
C TRP A 400 -27.88 -9.49 -8.66
N LYS A 401 -27.75 -8.15 -8.75
CA LYS A 401 -27.07 -7.33 -7.74
C LYS A 401 -27.59 -7.61 -6.33
N ARG A 402 -28.92 -7.66 -6.16
CA ARG A 402 -29.58 -7.94 -4.87
C ARG A 402 -29.25 -9.34 -4.33
N ILE A 403 -29.34 -10.36 -5.18
CA ILE A 403 -29.02 -11.75 -4.81
C ILE A 403 -27.54 -11.87 -4.43
N TYR A 404 -26.66 -11.32 -5.26
CA TYR A 404 -25.22 -11.35 -5.05
C TYR A 404 -24.82 -10.62 -3.77
N ASN A 405 -25.31 -9.39 -3.57
CA ASN A 405 -25.00 -8.59 -2.38
C ASN A 405 -25.46 -9.27 -1.08
N ALA A 406 -26.68 -9.84 -1.08
CA ALA A 406 -27.16 -10.60 0.05
C ALA A 406 -26.29 -11.83 0.31
N SER A 407 -25.95 -12.57 -0.75
CA SER A 407 -25.13 -13.78 -0.65
C SER A 407 -23.73 -13.50 -0.09
N VAL A 408 -23.02 -12.48 -0.59
CA VAL A 408 -21.67 -12.14 -0.11
C VAL A 408 -21.71 -11.67 1.34
N THR A 409 -22.71 -10.84 1.70
CA THR A 409 -22.87 -10.32 3.06
C THR A 409 -23.16 -11.45 4.05
N ILE A 410 -24.12 -12.33 3.73
CA ILE A 410 -24.51 -13.43 4.62
C ILE A 410 -23.39 -14.48 4.73
N THR A 411 -22.67 -14.76 3.65
CA THR A 411 -21.54 -15.71 3.68
C THR A 411 -20.45 -15.24 4.64
N ASN A 412 -20.05 -13.97 4.54
CA ASN A 412 -19.04 -13.37 5.41
C ASN A 412 -19.54 -13.26 6.87
N LEU A 413 -20.79 -12.82 7.07
CA LEU A 413 -21.37 -12.73 8.41
C LEU A 413 -21.48 -14.11 9.08
N SER A 414 -21.96 -15.13 8.36
CA SER A 414 -22.04 -16.50 8.87
C SER A 414 -20.68 -17.01 9.32
N TYR A 415 -19.61 -16.65 8.58
CA TYR A 415 -18.25 -17.02 8.94
C TYR A 415 -17.78 -16.35 10.22
N CYS A 416 -18.06 -15.04 10.40
CA CYS A 416 -17.80 -14.34 11.65
C CYS A 416 -18.56 -14.97 12.83
N LEU A 417 -19.84 -15.33 12.64
CA LEU A 417 -20.65 -15.99 13.67
C LEU A 417 -20.11 -17.36 14.06
N CYS A 418 -19.65 -18.15 13.07
CA CYS A 418 -18.94 -19.41 13.30
C CYS A 418 -17.70 -19.18 14.15
N ALA A 419 -16.87 -18.19 13.80
CA ALA A 419 -15.67 -17.86 14.54
C ALA A 419 -15.95 -17.45 16.00
N VAL A 420 -17.01 -16.69 16.24
CA VAL A 420 -17.46 -16.31 17.59
C VAL A 420 -17.88 -17.54 18.40
N LYS A 421 -18.67 -18.45 17.83
CA LYS A 421 -19.12 -19.66 18.54
C LYS A 421 -17.99 -20.66 18.83
N TYR A 422 -16.94 -20.66 18.01
CA TYR A 422 -15.74 -21.48 18.19
C TYR A 422 -14.61 -20.75 18.91
N PHE A 423 -14.85 -19.55 19.46
CA PHE A 423 -13.80 -18.78 20.11
C PHE A 423 -13.22 -19.53 21.31
N THR A 424 -11.89 -19.64 21.32
CA THR A 424 -11.12 -20.21 22.42
C THR A 424 -9.95 -19.28 22.73
N TRP A 425 -9.75 -19.00 24.02
CA TRP A 425 -8.61 -18.19 24.45
C TRP A 425 -7.31 -18.99 24.41
N ALA A 426 -7.33 -20.21 24.93
CA ALA A 426 -6.19 -21.10 24.96
C ALA A 426 -6.02 -21.81 23.61
N MET A 427 -5.02 -21.36 22.83
CA MET A 427 -4.63 -22.00 21.57
C MET A 427 -3.44 -22.93 21.80
N PRO A 428 -3.46 -24.18 21.30
CA PRO A 428 -2.27 -25.02 21.26
C PRO A 428 -1.12 -24.29 20.52
N LEU A 429 0.11 -24.40 21.04
CA LEU A 429 1.34 -23.67 20.61
C LEU A 429 1.46 -22.21 21.07
N PHE A 430 0.36 -21.51 21.39
CA PHE A 430 0.37 -20.10 21.82
C PHE A 430 -0.43 -19.92 23.13
N SER A 431 -0.03 -20.65 24.17
CA SER A 431 -0.76 -20.69 25.44
C SER A 431 -0.45 -19.52 26.38
N SER A 432 0.68 -18.83 26.20
CA SER A 432 1.02 -17.66 27.01
C SER A 432 0.15 -16.45 26.61
N GLY A 433 -0.14 -15.57 27.57
CA GLY A 433 -0.92 -14.36 27.32
C GLY A 433 -0.29 -13.47 26.24
N GLU A 434 1.04 -13.31 26.27
CA GLU A 434 1.78 -12.53 25.26
C GLU A 434 1.70 -13.15 23.86
N ALA A 435 1.88 -14.47 23.76
CA ALA A 435 1.73 -15.20 22.51
C ALA A 435 0.32 -15.07 21.94
N ARG A 436 -0.70 -15.10 22.81
CA ARG A 436 -2.09 -14.90 22.39
C ARG A 436 -2.35 -13.49 21.86
N CYS A 437 -1.86 -12.46 22.54
CA CYS A 437 -1.94 -11.07 22.07
C CYS A 437 -1.23 -10.90 20.71
N PHE A 438 -0.05 -11.49 20.55
CA PHE A 438 0.66 -11.53 19.28
C PHE A 438 -0.20 -12.13 18.15
N VAL A 439 -0.76 -13.34 18.36
CA VAL A 439 -1.62 -14.00 17.37
C VAL A 439 -2.85 -13.16 17.04
N MET A 440 -3.44 -12.49 18.04
CA MET A 440 -4.59 -11.60 17.81
C MET A 440 -4.23 -10.39 16.96
N ILE A 441 -3.06 -9.78 17.17
CA ILE A 441 -2.57 -8.68 16.34
C ILE A 441 -2.32 -9.16 14.90
N VAL A 442 -1.66 -10.30 14.72
CA VAL A 442 -1.47 -10.90 13.39
C VAL A 442 -2.82 -11.16 12.70
N GLY A 443 -3.78 -11.72 13.43
CA GLY A 443 -5.12 -11.97 12.92
C GLY A 443 -5.84 -10.68 12.51
N THR A 444 -5.71 -9.62 13.30
CA THR A 444 -6.28 -8.30 13.02
C THR A 444 -5.62 -7.65 11.79
N LEU A 445 -4.29 -7.75 11.66
CA LEU A 445 -3.58 -7.24 10.49
C LEU A 445 -4.01 -7.95 9.20
N LEU A 446 -4.23 -9.26 9.23
CA LEU A 446 -4.76 -10.01 8.09
C LEU A 446 -6.18 -9.58 7.70
N VAL A 447 -7.04 -9.28 8.67
CA VAL A 447 -8.36 -8.69 8.39
C VAL A 447 -8.21 -7.31 7.76
N GLY A 448 -7.27 -6.48 8.25
CA GLY A 448 -6.93 -5.19 7.66
C GLY A 448 -6.44 -5.29 6.21
N ILE A 449 -5.62 -6.30 5.88
CA ILE A 449 -5.16 -6.56 4.51
C ILE A 449 -6.35 -6.88 3.59
N ASN A 450 -7.27 -7.76 4.00
CA ASN A 450 -8.47 -8.03 3.22
C ASN A 450 -9.32 -6.76 3.04
N ALA A 451 -9.51 -5.96 4.09
CA ALA A 451 -10.30 -4.73 3.99
C ALA A 451 -9.69 -3.75 2.98
N TYR A 452 -8.37 -3.54 3.05
CA TYR A 452 -7.62 -2.73 2.09
C TYR A 452 -7.73 -3.27 0.67
N VAL A 453 -7.50 -4.57 0.47
CA VAL A 453 -7.57 -5.21 -0.86
C VAL A 453 -8.98 -5.11 -1.43
N SER A 454 -10.00 -5.38 -0.62
CA SER A 454 -11.41 -5.30 -1.04
C SER A 454 -11.79 -3.87 -1.44
N TRP A 455 -11.33 -2.88 -0.66
CA TRP A 455 -11.51 -1.47 -0.99
C TRP A 455 -10.81 -1.08 -2.29
N SER A 456 -9.54 -1.46 -2.46
CA SER A 456 -8.78 -1.15 -3.69
C SER A 456 -9.29 -1.87 -4.92
N ILE A 457 -9.85 -3.08 -4.78
CA ILE A 457 -10.56 -3.76 -5.87
C ILE A 457 -11.78 -2.94 -6.27
N TYR A 458 -12.62 -2.59 -5.29
CA TYR A 458 -13.84 -1.83 -5.51
C TYR A 458 -13.57 -0.47 -6.16
N GLU A 459 -12.54 0.25 -5.71
CA GLU A 459 -12.09 1.51 -6.29
C GLU A 459 -11.64 1.37 -7.76
N ALA A 460 -10.96 0.26 -8.09
CA ALA A 460 -10.43 0.04 -9.44
C ALA A 460 -11.49 -0.37 -10.48
N ILE A 461 -12.50 -1.15 -10.07
CA ILE A 461 -13.49 -1.73 -10.99
C ILE A 461 -14.90 -1.13 -10.86
N GLY A 462 -15.19 -0.47 -9.74
CA GLY A 462 -16.49 0.10 -9.39
C GLY A 462 -17.60 -0.94 -9.23
N ASP A 463 -18.85 -0.46 -9.15
CA ASP A 463 -20.04 -1.32 -9.02
C ASP A 463 -20.16 -2.30 -10.19
N TYR A 464 -19.81 -1.84 -11.40
CA TYR A 464 -19.86 -2.68 -12.60
C TYR A 464 -19.03 -3.96 -12.45
N GLY A 465 -17.78 -3.83 -11.99
CA GLY A 465 -16.93 -5.01 -11.78
C GLY A 465 -17.33 -5.79 -10.53
N TYR A 466 -17.67 -5.09 -9.43
CA TYR A 466 -18.05 -5.73 -8.17
C TYR A 466 -19.25 -6.68 -8.33
N PHE A 467 -20.22 -6.31 -9.16
CA PHE A 467 -21.42 -7.09 -9.41
C PHE A 467 -21.32 -8.02 -10.64
N TYR A 468 -20.13 -8.26 -11.21
CA TYR A 468 -19.97 -9.07 -12.43
C TYR A 468 -20.85 -8.54 -13.59
N GLY A 469 -20.94 -7.23 -13.74
CA GLY A 469 -21.78 -6.56 -14.74
C GLY A 469 -21.41 -6.93 -16.18
N ASP A 470 -20.20 -7.41 -16.40
CA ASP A 470 -19.71 -7.94 -17.67
C ASP A 470 -20.37 -9.28 -18.07
N PHE A 471 -21.03 -9.99 -17.17
CA PHE A 471 -21.85 -11.14 -17.55
C PHE A 471 -23.17 -10.70 -18.20
N PHE A 472 -23.68 -9.52 -17.81
CA PHE A 472 -25.04 -9.06 -18.15
C PHE A 472 -25.05 -7.98 -19.24
N ILE A 473 -24.12 -7.01 -19.18
CA ILE A 473 -24.16 -5.78 -19.97
C ILE A 473 -23.15 -5.85 -21.11
N GLU A 474 -23.62 -5.95 -22.35
CA GLU A 474 -22.77 -6.08 -23.53
C GLU A 474 -22.32 -4.73 -24.12
N ASN A 475 -23.08 -3.66 -23.85
CA ASN A 475 -22.87 -2.34 -24.45
C ASN A 475 -21.72 -1.53 -23.82
N VAL A 476 -21.04 -2.08 -22.80
CA VAL A 476 -19.90 -1.43 -22.15
C VAL A 476 -18.62 -1.75 -22.93
N PRO A 477 -17.78 -0.75 -23.27
CA PRO A 477 -16.51 -0.98 -23.95
C PRO A 477 -15.68 -2.07 -23.27
N ALA A 478 -15.29 -3.09 -24.04
CA ALA A 478 -14.49 -4.21 -23.54
C ALA A 478 -13.02 -3.81 -23.40
N LYS A 479 -12.70 -2.97 -22.41
CA LYS A 479 -11.34 -2.57 -22.06
C LYS A 479 -11.06 -2.89 -20.60
N LEU A 480 -10.05 -3.72 -20.35
CA LEU A 480 -9.59 -4.03 -19.00
C LEU A 480 -8.77 -2.87 -18.43
N ASN A 481 -9.06 -2.48 -17.20
CA ASN A 481 -8.28 -1.50 -16.47
C ASN A 481 -7.27 -2.20 -15.56
N TYR A 482 -5.97 -1.99 -15.80
CA TYR A 482 -4.89 -2.49 -14.95
C TYR A 482 -4.34 -1.38 -14.03
N SER A 483 -5.25 -0.62 -13.43
CA SER A 483 -4.97 0.42 -12.45
C SER A 483 -5.05 -0.12 -11.01
N GLY A 484 -4.64 0.70 -10.04
CA GLY A 484 -4.71 0.36 -8.62
C GLY A 484 -4.08 -1.00 -8.29
N ILE A 485 -4.79 -1.83 -7.53
CA ILE A 485 -4.31 -3.16 -7.13
C ILE A 485 -4.13 -4.11 -8.32
N TYR A 486 -4.95 -3.96 -9.38
CA TYR A 486 -4.86 -4.75 -10.60
C TYR A 486 -3.62 -4.43 -11.43
N ARG A 487 -2.87 -3.37 -11.12
CA ARG A 487 -1.53 -3.19 -11.69
C ARG A 487 -0.58 -4.31 -11.27
N TYR A 488 -0.66 -4.72 -10.01
CA TYR A 488 0.29 -5.62 -9.36
C TYR A 488 -0.13 -7.09 -9.41
N LEU A 489 -1.42 -7.35 -9.19
CA LEU A 489 -2.00 -8.69 -9.07
C LEU A 489 -3.08 -8.90 -10.14
N ASN A 490 -3.21 -10.12 -10.67
CA ASN A 490 -4.28 -10.46 -11.61
C ASN A 490 -5.60 -10.68 -10.88
N ASN A 491 -5.57 -11.55 -9.87
CA ASN A 491 -6.75 -11.96 -9.10
C ASN A 491 -6.49 -11.65 -7.62
N PRO A 492 -6.53 -10.34 -7.24
CA PRO A 492 -6.24 -9.90 -5.87
C PRO A 492 -7.25 -10.46 -4.86
N ASP A 493 -8.51 -10.67 -5.25
CA ASP A 493 -9.59 -11.17 -4.38
C ASP A 493 -9.28 -12.59 -3.86
N SER A 494 -9.00 -13.50 -4.78
CA SER A 494 -8.65 -14.88 -4.43
C SER A 494 -7.23 -15.05 -3.87
N SER A 495 -6.37 -14.03 -3.98
CA SER A 495 -5.00 -14.09 -3.45
C SER A 495 -4.92 -13.47 -2.05
N LEU A 496 -5.03 -12.14 -1.97
CA LEU A 496 -4.94 -11.41 -0.70
C LEU A 496 -6.32 -11.08 -0.13
N GLY A 497 -7.40 -11.08 -0.93
CA GLY A 497 -8.76 -10.87 -0.46
C GLY A 497 -9.21 -11.96 0.52
N MET A 498 -8.70 -13.19 0.44
CA MET A 498 -9.02 -14.25 1.41
C MET A 498 -8.26 -14.14 2.75
N SER A 499 -7.40 -13.13 2.95
CA SER A 499 -6.59 -12.98 4.18
C SER A 499 -7.43 -12.82 5.45
N ALA A 500 -8.57 -12.12 5.42
CA ALA A 500 -9.47 -12.00 6.58
C ALA A 500 -9.97 -13.35 7.09
N TYR A 501 -10.14 -14.34 6.21
CA TYR A 501 -10.59 -15.67 6.65
C TYR A 501 -9.57 -16.29 7.58
N TYR A 502 -8.29 -16.28 7.20
CA TYR A 502 -7.21 -16.74 8.05
C TYR A 502 -7.03 -15.84 9.29
N GLY A 503 -7.20 -14.52 9.13
CA GLY A 503 -7.15 -13.57 10.24
C GLY A 503 -8.18 -13.87 11.33
N ILE A 504 -9.43 -14.04 10.95
CA ILE A 504 -10.53 -14.42 11.84
C ILE A 504 -10.32 -15.83 12.42
N ALA A 505 -9.75 -16.76 11.65
CA ALA A 505 -9.41 -18.08 12.19
C ALA A 505 -8.38 -17.97 13.33
N LEU A 506 -7.33 -17.15 13.18
CA LEU A 506 -6.38 -16.85 14.25
C LEU A 506 -7.05 -16.14 15.44
N LEU A 507 -7.96 -15.19 15.18
CA LEU A 507 -8.74 -14.53 16.24
C LEU A 507 -9.62 -15.51 16.99
N SER A 508 -10.19 -16.52 16.34
CA SER A 508 -11.01 -17.55 17.01
C SER A 508 -10.19 -18.52 17.86
N GLY A 509 -8.93 -18.78 17.50
CA GLY A 509 -8.10 -19.81 18.14
C GLY A 509 -8.51 -21.25 17.82
N SER A 510 -9.54 -21.46 16.99
CA SER A 510 -10.08 -22.79 16.71
C SER A 510 -9.57 -23.39 15.40
N PRO A 511 -9.07 -24.65 15.42
CA PRO A 511 -8.67 -25.35 14.20
C PRO A 511 -9.85 -25.61 13.26
N VAL A 512 -11.08 -25.70 13.77
CA VAL A 512 -12.28 -25.90 12.92
C VAL A 512 -12.50 -24.68 12.02
N VAL A 513 -12.35 -23.48 12.57
CA VAL A 513 -12.51 -22.22 11.81
C VAL A 513 -11.41 -22.10 10.77
N LEU A 514 -10.19 -22.53 11.09
CA LEU A 514 -9.08 -22.59 10.12
C LEU A 514 -9.37 -23.54 8.96
N VAL A 515 -9.94 -24.72 9.21
CA VAL A 515 -10.35 -25.65 8.15
C VAL A 515 -11.45 -25.03 7.27
N VAL A 516 -12.45 -24.37 7.88
CA VAL A 516 -13.51 -23.65 7.14
C VAL A 516 -12.92 -22.51 6.29
N ALA A 517 -11.89 -21.81 6.78
CA ALA A 517 -11.15 -20.80 6.02
C ALA A 517 -10.46 -21.40 4.78
N MET A 518 -9.77 -22.53 4.94
CA MET A 518 -9.12 -23.25 3.83
C MET A 518 -10.13 -23.73 2.79
N MET A 519 -11.25 -24.31 3.21
CA MET A 519 -12.32 -24.73 2.31
C MET A 519 -12.96 -23.55 1.58
N SER A 520 -13.17 -22.43 2.28
CA SER A 520 -13.69 -21.19 1.70
C SER A 520 -12.75 -20.62 0.63
N HIS A 521 -11.44 -20.64 0.89
CA HIS A 521 -10.43 -20.20 -0.07
C HIS A 521 -10.38 -21.11 -1.29
N ALA A 522 -10.43 -22.44 -1.09
CA ALA A 522 -10.53 -23.38 -2.20
C ALA A 522 -11.78 -23.15 -3.07
N ALA A 523 -12.93 -22.87 -2.45
CA ALA A 523 -14.16 -22.54 -3.18
C ALA A 523 -14.03 -21.26 -4.02
N ALA A 524 -13.37 -20.22 -3.49
CA ALA A 524 -13.10 -18.98 -4.23
C ALA A 524 -12.17 -19.24 -5.44
N LYS A 525 -11.10 -20.03 -5.25
CA LYS A 525 -10.18 -20.43 -6.33
C LYS A 525 -10.85 -21.27 -7.41
N ILE A 526 -11.75 -22.18 -7.02
CA ILE A 526 -12.54 -22.97 -7.99
C ILE A 526 -13.48 -22.06 -8.78
N PHE A 527 -14.15 -21.10 -8.13
CA PHE A 527 -15.01 -20.12 -8.80
C PHE A 527 -14.23 -19.31 -9.85
N GLU A 528 -13.06 -18.77 -9.46
CA GLU A 528 -12.16 -18.04 -10.37
C GLU A 528 -11.83 -18.88 -11.61
N ALA A 529 -11.33 -20.10 -11.41
CA ALA A 529 -10.87 -20.95 -12.51
C ALA A 529 -12.00 -21.47 -13.42
N VAL A 530 -13.19 -21.72 -12.87
CA VAL A 530 -14.29 -22.39 -13.59
C VAL A 530 -15.30 -21.40 -14.20
N VAL A 531 -15.41 -20.19 -13.64
CA VAL A 531 -16.45 -19.22 -13.98
C VAL A 531 -15.83 -17.93 -14.50
N GLU A 532 -14.98 -17.28 -13.70
CA GLU A 532 -14.45 -15.96 -14.00
C GLU A 532 -13.43 -15.99 -15.14
N GLU A 533 -12.36 -16.79 -15.03
CA GLU A 533 -11.32 -16.86 -16.06
C GLU A 533 -11.86 -17.24 -17.45
N PRO A 534 -12.73 -18.26 -17.61
CA PRO A 534 -13.30 -18.58 -18.92
C PRO A 534 -14.16 -17.45 -19.49
N HIS A 535 -14.91 -16.74 -18.65
CA HIS A 535 -15.70 -15.59 -19.10
C HIS A 535 -14.79 -14.43 -19.51
N MET A 536 -13.77 -14.11 -18.71
CA MET A 536 -12.82 -13.04 -19.00
C MET A 536 -12.10 -13.30 -20.32
N ARG A 537 -11.63 -14.53 -20.57
CA ARG A 537 -11.04 -14.92 -21.86
C ARG A 537 -12.03 -14.81 -23.01
N LYS A 538 -13.29 -15.20 -22.81
CA LYS A 538 -14.34 -15.11 -23.82
C LYS A 538 -14.66 -13.65 -24.19
N ARG A 539 -14.77 -12.76 -23.21
CA ARG A 539 -15.22 -11.37 -23.41
C ARG A 539 -14.08 -10.43 -23.81
N TYR A 540 -12.90 -10.59 -23.22
CA TYR A 540 -11.78 -9.66 -23.38
C TYR A 540 -10.63 -10.23 -24.24
N GLY A 541 -10.64 -11.54 -24.53
CA GLY A 541 -9.67 -12.18 -25.41
C GLY A 541 -8.23 -11.92 -24.97
N ASP A 542 -7.42 -11.43 -25.91
CA ASP A 542 -5.98 -11.18 -25.74
C ASP A 542 -5.66 -10.02 -24.77
N GLN A 543 -6.67 -9.27 -24.31
CA GLN A 543 -6.44 -8.25 -23.28
C GLN A 543 -6.19 -8.85 -21.89
N VAL A 544 -6.60 -10.11 -21.66
CA VAL A 544 -6.34 -10.80 -20.39
C VAL A 544 -4.87 -11.15 -20.32
N ARG A 545 -4.14 -10.47 -19.44
CA ARG A 545 -2.71 -10.72 -19.26
C ARG A 545 -2.48 -12.02 -18.48
N GLU A 546 -1.45 -12.76 -18.85
CA GLU A 546 -1.07 -14.00 -18.15
C GLU A 546 -0.41 -13.72 -16.79
N ALA A 547 0.34 -12.63 -16.67
CA ALA A 547 1.15 -12.32 -15.48
C ALA A 547 0.87 -10.91 -14.97
N GLY A 548 0.69 -10.79 -13.65
CA GLY A 548 0.60 -9.48 -12.98
C GLY A 548 1.93 -8.74 -12.94
N GLY A 549 1.92 -7.45 -12.62
CA GLY A 549 3.15 -6.64 -12.53
C GLY A 549 4.22 -7.27 -11.63
N MET A 550 3.80 -7.83 -10.49
CA MET A 550 4.69 -8.53 -9.57
C MET A 550 5.35 -9.77 -10.22
N GLN A 551 4.54 -10.59 -10.88
CA GLN A 551 5.03 -11.82 -11.53
C GLN A 551 5.89 -11.50 -12.75
N ALA A 552 5.51 -10.51 -13.55
CA ALA A 552 6.26 -10.08 -14.74
C ALA A 552 7.67 -9.59 -14.36
N GLU A 553 7.78 -8.75 -13.34
CA GLU A 553 9.06 -8.24 -12.85
C GLU A 553 9.91 -9.36 -12.24
N PHE A 554 9.30 -10.27 -11.47
CA PHE A 554 9.99 -11.43 -10.93
C PHE A 554 10.56 -12.32 -12.03
N VAL A 555 9.77 -12.63 -13.06
CA VAL A 555 10.21 -13.41 -14.23
C VAL A 555 11.31 -12.68 -15.00
N ARG A 556 11.20 -11.37 -15.20
CA ARG A 556 12.23 -10.55 -15.86
C ARG A 556 13.57 -10.66 -15.11
N ARG A 557 13.56 -10.50 -13.79
CA ARG A 557 14.77 -10.61 -12.97
C ARG A 557 15.36 -12.02 -12.96
N MET A 558 14.53 -13.06 -12.89
CA MET A 558 15.00 -14.44 -13.02
C MET A 558 15.69 -14.67 -14.37
N LYS A 559 15.14 -14.15 -15.46
CA LYS A 559 15.75 -14.24 -16.80
C LYS A 559 17.11 -13.51 -16.88
N VAL A 560 17.20 -12.30 -16.31
CA VAL A 560 18.47 -11.54 -16.26
C VAL A 560 19.52 -12.27 -15.42
N SER A 561 19.15 -12.74 -14.22
CA SER A 561 20.04 -13.50 -13.35
C SER A 561 20.55 -14.79 -14.02
N LYS A 562 19.65 -15.50 -14.72
CA LYS A 562 20.00 -16.67 -15.51
C LYS A 562 20.98 -16.33 -16.64
N ALA A 563 20.73 -15.25 -17.39
CA ALA A 563 21.61 -14.81 -18.47
C ALA A 563 23.02 -14.40 -17.97
N GLU A 564 23.10 -13.72 -16.82
CA GLU A 564 24.37 -13.38 -16.18
C GLU A 564 25.12 -14.62 -15.71
N TYR A 565 24.40 -15.57 -15.10
CA TYR A 565 24.97 -16.86 -14.70
C TYR A 565 25.53 -17.61 -15.91
N ASP A 566 24.78 -17.69 -17.02
CA ASP A 566 25.22 -18.32 -18.26
C ASP A 566 26.44 -17.60 -18.87
N LYS A 567 26.51 -16.27 -18.77
CA LYS A 567 27.68 -15.49 -19.19
C LYS A 567 28.91 -15.80 -18.32
N LYS A 568 28.76 -15.82 -16.99
CA LYS A 568 29.84 -16.18 -16.06
C LYS A 568 30.33 -17.61 -16.29
N MET A 569 29.40 -18.55 -16.48
CA MET A 569 29.73 -19.95 -16.79
C MET A 569 30.49 -20.10 -18.11
N ARG A 570 30.10 -19.37 -19.17
CA ARG A 570 30.86 -19.33 -20.43
C ARG A 570 32.25 -18.74 -20.25
N ALA A 571 32.40 -17.66 -19.48
CA ALA A 571 33.70 -17.05 -19.20
C ALA A 571 34.62 -17.99 -18.40
N ILE A 572 34.07 -18.71 -17.41
CA ILE A 572 34.81 -19.73 -16.65
C ILE A 572 35.23 -20.88 -17.57
N LYS A 573 34.34 -21.38 -18.42
CA LYS A 573 34.66 -22.41 -19.42
C LYS A 573 35.77 -21.95 -20.38
N ALA A 574 35.71 -20.75 -20.92
CA ALA A 574 36.73 -20.20 -21.81
C ALA A 574 38.10 -20.05 -21.12
N LYS A 575 38.13 -19.62 -19.85
CA LYS A 575 39.38 -19.56 -19.05
C LYS A 575 39.97 -20.94 -18.80
N LEU A 576 39.12 -21.95 -18.52
CA LEU A 576 39.55 -23.33 -18.35
C LEU A 576 40.10 -23.93 -19.65
N GLU A 577 39.50 -23.61 -20.80
CA GLU A 577 40.01 -24.06 -22.12
C GLU A 577 41.34 -23.40 -22.50
N CYS A 578 41.52 -22.10 -22.21
CA CYS A 578 42.78 -21.40 -22.45
C CYS A 578 43.92 -22.00 -21.61
N ARG A 579 43.65 -22.31 -20.33
CA ARG A 579 44.62 -22.99 -19.45
C ARG A 579 44.97 -24.43 -19.86
N LYS A 580 44.12 -25.09 -20.64
CA LYS A 580 44.41 -26.43 -21.18
C LYS A 580 45.29 -26.37 -22.44
N LYS A 581 45.39 -25.21 -23.09
CA LYS A 581 46.18 -25.00 -24.32
C LYS A 581 47.59 -24.45 -24.04
N GLN A 582 47.79 -23.83 -22.88
CA GLN A 582 49.10 -23.56 -22.30
C GLN A 582 49.63 -24.83 -21.63
#